data_AF-C4YG35-F1
#
_entry.id   AF-C4YG35-F1
#
_cell.length_a   1.000
_cell.length_b   1.000
_cell.length_c   1.000
_cell.angle_alpha   90.00
_cell.angle_beta   90.00
_cell.angle_gamma   90.00
#
_symmetry.space_group_name_H-M   'P 1'
#
loop_
_entity.id
_entity.type
_entity.pdbx_description
1 polymer ?
#
loop_
_entity_poly.entity_id
_entity_poly.type
_entity_poly.pdbx_seq_one_letter_code
_entity_poly.pdbx_strand_id
1 'polypeptide(L)'
;MFVSSTGSNLLNQWLRGDDTSKPYSYDFSLLIKSISLFYGYNFIVPFLLWAITTYYNKFPHPIDLVKTVSIYGYTNVLWVPITIINLLIVFINSDILKWVFVGVFGAITGFSNLNKISPIVKKNCLILNESGKLYYIILGLLAVVHLSFTVVVKISFFS
;
A
#
# COMPACT_ATOMS: atom_id res chain seq x y z
N MET A 1 -1.70 -3.02 10.51
CA MET A 1 -0.22 -2.88 10.44
C MET A 1 0.39 -2.67 11.80
N PHE A 2 -0.03 -1.65 12.54
CA PHE A 2 0.33 -1.49 13.95
C PHE A 2 0.10 -2.77 14.80
N VAL A 3 -1.08 -3.40 14.64
CA VAL A 3 -1.41 -4.67 15.30
C VAL A 3 -0.45 -5.80 14.92
N SER A 4 0.13 -5.75 13.72
CA SER A 4 1.03 -6.80 13.24
C SER A 4 2.38 -6.71 13.94
N SER A 5 3.05 -5.56 13.91
CA SER A 5 4.35 -5.40 14.57
C SER A 5 4.24 -5.50 16.09
N THR A 6 3.28 -4.78 16.70
CA THR A 6 3.07 -4.84 18.16
C THR A 6 2.57 -6.20 18.61
N GLY A 7 1.60 -6.79 17.89
CA GLY A 7 1.06 -8.10 18.24
C GLY A 7 2.09 -9.22 18.10
N SER A 8 2.88 -9.21 17.03
CA SER A 8 3.97 -10.18 16.84
C SER A 8 5.03 -10.08 17.93
N ASN A 9 5.42 -8.86 18.33
CA ASN A 9 6.39 -8.65 19.40
C ASN A 9 5.87 -9.09 20.77
N LEU A 10 4.63 -8.75 21.10
CA LEU A 10 3.97 -9.18 22.34
C LEU A 10 3.83 -10.71 22.39
N LEU A 11 3.39 -11.33 21.29
CA LEU A 11 3.24 -12.78 21.21
C LEU A 11 4.60 -13.48 21.34
N ASN A 12 5.64 -12.94 20.70
CA ASN A 12 6.99 -13.48 20.79
C ASN A 12 7.55 -13.37 22.22
N GLN A 13 7.32 -12.23 22.91
CA GLN A 13 7.67 -12.09 24.32
C GLN A 13 6.90 -13.06 25.21
N TRP A 14 5.60 -13.27 24.97
CA TRP A 14 4.81 -14.22 25.75
C TRP A 14 5.27 -15.67 25.56
N LEU A 15 5.66 -16.04 24.33
CA LEU A 15 6.11 -17.41 24.00
C LEU A 15 7.56 -17.71 24.41
N ARG A 16 8.44 -16.70 24.36
CA ARG A 16 9.91 -16.88 24.47
C ARG A 16 10.58 -15.98 25.52
N GLY A 17 9.82 -15.20 26.27
CA GLY A 17 10.34 -14.30 27.28
C GLY A 17 10.70 -15.05 28.57
N ASP A 18 11.93 -14.87 29.04
CA ASP A 18 12.36 -15.26 30.39
C ASP A 18 12.00 -14.15 31.41
N ASP A 19 11.97 -14.49 32.71
CA ASP A 19 11.68 -13.55 33.81
C ASP A 19 12.65 -12.35 33.88
N THR A 20 13.81 -12.41 33.21
CA THR A 20 14.78 -11.32 33.10
C THR A 20 14.55 -10.39 31.91
N SER A 21 13.59 -10.70 31.03
CA SER A 21 13.31 -9.91 29.83
C SER A 21 12.58 -8.61 30.18
N LYS A 22 13.08 -7.47 29.67
CA LYS A 22 12.40 -6.17 29.87
C LYS A 22 11.00 -6.22 29.23
N PRO A 23 9.96 -5.72 29.92
CA PRO A 23 8.60 -5.69 29.36
C PRO A 23 8.58 -4.90 28.05
N TYR A 24 7.80 -5.36 27.08
CA TYR A 24 7.64 -4.68 25.80
C TYR A 24 7.16 -3.25 26.00
N SER A 25 7.92 -2.28 25.49
CA SER A 25 7.54 -0.87 25.49
C SER A 25 6.73 -0.57 24.23
N TYR A 26 5.53 -0.04 24.42
CA TYR A 26 4.67 0.40 23.33
C TYR A 26 5.30 1.56 22.55
N ASP A 27 5.34 1.45 21.21
CA ASP A 27 5.86 2.50 20.33
C ASP A 27 4.71 3.27 19.65
N PHE A 28 4.40 4.46 20.17
CA PHE A 28 3.41 5.37 19.57
C PHE A 28 3.88 5.94 18.22
N SER A 29 5.18 6.07 18.01
CA SER A 29 5.73 6.52 16.73
C SER A 29 5.38 5.54 15.62
N LEU A 30 5.42 4.24 15.91
CA LEU A 30 5.04 3.18 14.97
C LEU A 30 3.55 3.26 14.58
N LEU A 31 2.67 3.57 15.54
CA LEU A 31 1.24 3.78 15.26
C LEU A 31 1.03 4.97 14.32
N ILE A 32 1.62 6.12 14.65
CA ILE A 32 1.50 7.34 13.84
C ILE A 32 2.05 7.09 12.44
N LYS A 33 3.23 6.46 12.33
CA LYS A 33 3.85 6.10 11.05
C LYS A 33 2.93 5.21 10.21
N SER A 34 2.22 4.26 10.82
CA SER A 34 1.24 3.42 10.14
C SER A 34 0.07 4.22 9.61
N ILE A 35 -0.50 5.11 10.42
CA ILE A 35 -1.64 5.96 10.00
C ILE A 35 -1.20 6.88 8.87
N SER A 36 -0.10 7.62 9.06
CA SER A 36 0.42 8.55 8.06
C SER A 36 0.74 7.87 6.74
N LEU A 37 1.35 6.68 6.75
CA LEU A 37 1.70 5.99 5.51
C LEU A 37 0.47 5.55 4.72
N PHE A 38 -0.52 4.92 5.37
CA PHE A 38 -1.69 4.38 4.68
C PHE A 38 -2.67 5.46 4.24
N TYR A 39 -3.02 6.38 5.14
CA TYR A 39 -3.92 7.48 4.79
C TYR A 39 -3.26 8.49 3.87
N GLY A 40 -1.97 8.77 4.07
CA GLY A 40 -1.17 9.60 3.17
C GLY A 40 -1.12 9.00 1.77
N TYR A 41 -0.79 7.71 1.63
CA TYR A 41 -0.80 7.02 0.33
C TYR A 41 -2.20 7.05 -0.32
N ASN A 42 -3.26 6.82 0.46
CA ASN A 42 -4.64 6.80 -0.04
C ASN A 42 -5.15 8.16 -0.53
N PHE A 43 -4.59 9.26 -0.04
CA PHE A 43 -5.00 10.61 -0.45
C PHE A 43 -4.05 11.22 -1.47
N ILE A 44 -2.74 11.20 -1.17
CA ILE A 44 -1.71 11.88 -1.97
C ILE A 44 -1.63 11.28 -3.38
N VAL A 45 -1.67 9.96 -3.52
CA VAL A 45 -1.52 9.33 -4.85
C VAL A 45 -2.73 9.62 -5.75
N PRO A 46 -3.99 9.42 -5.31
CA PRO A 46 -5.16 9.86 -6.08
C PRO A 46 -5.19 11.35 -6.39
N PHE A 47 -4.79 12.19 -5.42
CA PHE A 47 -4.74 13.64 -5.61
C PHE A 47 -3.72 14.05 -6.67
N LEU A 48 -2.50 13.50 -6.63
CA LEU A 48 -1.48 13.76 -7.64
C LEU A 48 -1.91 13.26 -9.03
N LEU A 49 -2.51 12.06 -9.10
CA LEU A 49 -3.04 11.53 -10.36
C LEU A 49 -4.11 12.45 -10.93
N TRP A 50 -5.06 12.89 -10.11
CA TRP A 50 -6.08 13.86 -10.51
C TRP A 50 -5.46 15.17 -10.98
N ALA A 51 -4.56 15.77 -10.20
CA ALA A 51 -3.93 17.03 -10.54
C ALA A 51 -3.15 16.97 -11.87
N ILE A 52 -2.36 15.92 -12.08
CA ILE A 52 -1.59 15.72 -13.31
C ILE A 52 -2.52 15.49 -14.51
N THR A 53 -3.55 14.65 -14.35
CA THR A 53 -4.45 14.33 -15.47
C THR A 53 -5.38 15.49 -15.83
N THR A 54 -5.85 16.25 -14.85
CA THR A 54 -6.76 17.39 -15.05
C THR A 54 -6.03 18.66 -15.50
N TYR A 55 -4.94 19.06 -14.83
CA TYR A 55 -4.28 20.33 -15.12
C TYR A 55 -3.20 20.23 -16.19
N TYR A 56 -2.35 19.20 -16.12
CA TYR A 56 -1.21 19.06 -17.03
C TYR A 56 -1.62 18.39 -18.34
N ASN A 57 -2.26 17.21 -18.27
CA ASN A 57 -2.68 16.47 -19.46
C ASN A 57 -4.04 16.92 -20.04
N LYS A 58 -4.78 17.78 -19.33
CA LYS A 58 -6.07 18.34 -19.75
C LYS A 58 -7.05 17.28 -20.27
N PHE A 59 -7.23 16.20 -19.49
CA PHE A 59 -8.15 15.13 -19.84
C PHE A 59 -9.58 15.67 -20.10
N PRO A 60 -10.21 15.33 -21.24
CA PRO A 60 -11.55 15.80 -21.59
C PRO A 60 -12.61 15.37 -20.57
N HIS A 61 -12.42 14.18 -20.00
CA HIS A 61 -13.20 13.70 -18.87
C HIS A 61 -12.26 13.56 -17.66
N PRO A 62 -12.27 14.55 -16.75
CA PRO A 62 -11.40 14.51 -15.58
C PRO A 62 -11.69 13.27 -14.75
N ILE A 63 -10.63 12.69 -14.20
CA ILE A 63 -10.76 11.55 -13.30
C ILE A 63 -11.50 12.04 -12.05
N ASP A 64 -12.53 11.33 -11.61
CA ASP A 64 -13.21 11.67 -10.36
C ASP A 64 -12.30 11.35 -9.16
N LEU A 65 -11.93 12.40 -8.41
CA LEU A 65 -11.07 12.31 -7.24
C LEU A 65 -11.69 11.42 -6.16
N VAL A 66 -12.99 11.57 -5.88
CA VAL A 66 -13.69 10.82 -4.82
C VAL A 66 -13.69 9.34 -5.17
N LYS A 67 -13.99 9.02 -6.44
CA LYS A 67 -13.95 7.64 -6.94
C LYS A 67 -12.56 7.04 -6.86
N THR A 68 -11.52 7.82 -7.17
CA THR A 68 -10.13 7.35 -7.15
C THR A 68 -9.62 7.11 -5.73
N VAL A 69 -9.90 8.03 -4.79
CA VAL A 69 -9.63 7.83 -3.36
C VAL A 69 -10.36 6.60 -2.84
N SER A 70 -11.62 6.40 -3.26
CA SER A 70 -12.38 5.20 -2.89
C SER A 70 -11.71 3.92 -3.41
N ILE A 71 -11.24 3.90 -4.67
CA ILE A 71 -10.53 2.74 -5.26
C ILE A 71 -9.32 2.35 -4.41
N TYR A 72 -8.48 3.31 -4.03
CA TYR A 72 -7.31 3.08 -3.19
C TYR A 72 -7.69 2.66 -1.77
N GLY A 73 -8.77 3.20 -1.22
CA GLY A 73 -9.28 2.83 0.10
C GLY A 73 -9.75 1.37 0.13
N TYR A 74 -10.51 0.96 -0.89
CA TYR A 74 -11.00 -0.42 -1.01
C TYR A 74 -9.88 -1.43 -1.18
N THR A 75 -8.88 -1.15 -2.01
CA THR A 75 -7.73 -2.05 -2.15
C THR A 75 -6.91 -2.12 -0.88
N ASN A 76 -6.82 -1.03 -0.10
CA ASN A 76 -6.09 -1.04 1.15
C ASN A 76 -6.67 -1.98 2.22
N VAL A 77 -7.96 -2.34 2.14
CA VAL A 77 -8.57 -3.32 3.05
C VAL A 77 -7.87 -4.68 2.98
N LEU A 78 -7.29 -5.05 1.83
CA LEU A 78 -6.54 -6.29 1.67
C LEU A 78 -5.25 -6.35 2.53
N TRP A 79 -4.81 -5.21 3.07
CA TRP A 79 -3.72 -5.18 4.06
C TRP A 79 -4.15 -5.58 5.47
N VAL A 80 -5.45 -5.73 5.75
CA VAL A 80 -5.92 -6.21 7.06
C VAL A 80 -5.64 -7.71 7.25
N PRO A 81 -6.05 -8.62 6.33
CA PRO A 81 -5.77 -10.05 6.47
C PRO A 81 -4.28 -10.39 6.64
N ILE A 82 -3.38 -9.73 5.89
CA ILE A 82 -1.93 -9.96 6.01
C ILE A 82 -1.38 -9.62 7.40
N THR A 83 -2.00 -8.67 8.12
CA THR A 83 -1.57 -8.36 9.50
C THR A 83 -1.82 -9.51 10.45
N ILE A 84 -2.92 -10.25 10.23
CA ILE A 84 -3.27 -11.46 10.97
C ILE A 84 -2.33 -12.60 10.56
N ILE A 85 -2.08 -12.77 9.26
CA ILE A 85 -1.15 -13.78 8.75
C ILE A 85 0.25 -13.60 9.35
N ASN A 86 0.75 -12.37 9.45
CA ASN A 86 2.07 -12.12 10.04
C ASN A 86 2.12 -12.39 11.55
N LEU A 87 1.01 -12.23 12.27
CA LEU A 87 0.92 -12.69 13.67
C LEU A 87 1.17 -14.19 13.78
N LEU A 88 0.64 -14.97 12.83
CA LEU A 88 0.85 -16.43 12.77
C LEU A 88 2.25 -16.82 12.26
N ILE A 89 2.87 -16.02 11.39
CA ILE A 89 4.23 -16.30 10.87
C ILE A 89 5.31 -16.23 11.97
N VAL A 90 5.03 -15.59 13.12
CA VAL A 90 5.92 -15.58 14.30
C VAL A 90 6.31 -16.99 14.74
N PHE A 91 5.44 -17.99 14.58
CA PHE A 91 5.76 -19.38 14.93
C PHE A 91 6.90 -19.96 14.07
N ILE A 92 7.02 -19.52 12.82
CA ILE A 92 8.01 -20.01 11.85
C ILE A 92 9.29 -19.14 11.88
N ASN A 93 9.14 -17.85 12.26
CA ASN A 93 10.23 -16.87 12.34
C ASN A 93 11.12 -16.79 11.08
N SER A 94 10.50 -16.76 9.90
CA SER A 94 11.21 -16.67 8.61
C SER A 94 10.96 -15.33 7.92
N ASP A 95 12.02 -14.54 7.75
CA ASP A 95 11.96 -13.25 7.07
C ASP A 95 11.67 -13.35 5.57
N ILE A 96 12.07 -14.45 4.94
CA ILE A 96 11.78 -14.73 3.53
C ILE A 96 10.27 -14.87 3.35
N LEU A 97 9.58 -15.58 4.25
CA LEU A 97 8.12 -15.70 4.19
C LEU A 97 7.44 -14.34 4.33
N LYS A 98 7.88 -13.49 5.28
CA LYS A 98 7.34 -12.13 5.43
C LYS A 98 7.45 -11.33 4.13
N TRP A 99 8.62 -11.38 3.47
CA TRP A 99 8.83 -10.72 2.17
C TRP A 99 7.89 -11.25 1.09
N VAL A 100 7.74 -12.58 0.99
CA VAL A 100 6.86 -13.21 0.00
C VAL A 100 5.41 -12.78 0.22
N PHE A 101 4.89 -12.86 1.44
CA PHE A 101 3.51 -12.46 1.73
C PHE A 101 3.27 -10.97 1.48
N VAL A 102 4.16 -10.09 1.95
CA VAL A 102 4.03 -8.65 1.68
C VAL A 102 4.13 -8.35 0.19
N GLY A 103 5.01 -9.04 -0.53
CA GLY A 103 5.14 -8.92 -1.99
C GLY A 103 3.89 -9.37 -2.73
N VAL A 104 3.30 -10.51 -2.36
CA VAL A 104 2.07 -11.04 -2.99
C VAL A 104 0.89 -10.10 -2.75
N PHE A 105 0.65 -9.67 -1.51
CA PHE A 105 -0.43 -8.74 -1.20
C PHE A 105 -0.21 -7.34 -1.82
N GLY A 106 1.04 -6.87 -1.85
CA GLY A 106 1.42 -5.67 -2.61
C GLY A 106 1.12 -5.82 -4.11
N ALA A 107 1.46 -6.96 -4.72
CA ALA A 107 1.15 -7.21 -6.12
C ALA A 107 -0.38 -7.24 -6.37
N ILE A 108 -1.15 -7.91 -5.52
CA ILE A 108 -2.61 -7.99 -5.62
C ILE A 108 -3.24 -6.59 -5.52
N THR A 109 -2.83 -5.80 -4.52
CA THR A 109 -3.37 -4.45 -4.29
C THR A 109 -2.97 -3.49 -5.41
N GLY A 110 -1.71 -3.54 -5.85
CA GLY A 110 -1.20 -2.76 -6.98
C GLY A 110 -1.92 -3.08 -8.28
N PHE A 111 -2.04 -4.37 -8.61
CA PHE A 111 -2.74 -4.80 -9.82
C PHE A 111 -4.23 -4.42 -9.79
N SER A 112 -4.88 -4.54 -8.63
CA SER A 112 -6.27 -4.10 -8.46
C SER A 112 -6.45 -2.60 -8.69
N ASN A 113 -5.53 -1.76 -8.20
CA ASN A 113 -5.54 -0.32 -8.46
C ASN A 113 -5.34 -0.02 -9.95
N LEU A 114 -4.31 -0.60 -10.57
CA LEU A 114 -3.99 -0.39 -11.98
C LEU A 114 -5.14 -0.82 -12.90
N ASN A 115 -5.76 -1.97 -12.64
CA ASN A 115 -6.89 -2.46 -13.45
C ASN A 115 -8.12 -1.56 -13.39
N LYS A 116 -8.38 -0.94 -12.23
CA LYS A 116 -9.54 -0.04 -12.06
C LYS A 116 -9.31 1.33 -12.71
N ILE A 117 -8.06 1.80 -12.73
CA ILE A 117 -7.68 3.12 -13.26
C ILE A 117 -7.36 3.08 -14.76
N SER A 118 -6.75 1.99 -15.22
CA SER A 118 -6.37 1.75 -16.62
C SER A 118 -7.47 2.10 -17.64
N PRO A 119 -8.73 1.63 -17.53
CA PRO A 119 -9.75 1.93 -18.54
C PRO A 119 -10.08 3.42 -18.61
N ILE A 120 -10.04 4.13 -17.48
CA ILE A 120 -10.33 5.58 -17.40
C ILE A 120 -9.22 6.37 -18.08
N VAL A 121 -7.95 6.02 -17.81
CA VAL A 121 -6.78 6.68 -18.42
C VAL A 121 -6.72 6.37 -19.91
N LYS A 122 -6.92 5.10 -20.30
CA LYS A 122 -6.91 4.68 -21.71
C LYS A 122 -7.95 5.41 -22.53
N LYS A 123 -9.19 5.52 -22.04
CA LYS A 123 -10.27 6.24 -22.72
C LYS A 123 -9.90 7.69 -22.97
N ASN A 124 -9.38 8.40 -21.97
CA ASN A 124 -8.99 9.80 -22.12
C ASN A 124 -7.82 9.99 -23.09
N CYS A 125 -6.82 9.11 -23.06
CA CYS A 125 -5.70 9.18 -24.00
C CYS A 125 -6.16 8.99 -25.45
N LEU A 126 -7.10 8.06 -25.70
CA LEU A 126 -7.67 7.84 -27.03
C LEU A 126 -8.45 9.06 -27.54
N ILE A 127 -9.24 9.72 -26.68
CA ILE A 127 -10.01 10.91 -27.06
C ILE A 127 -9.09 12.09 -27.43
N LEU A 128 -7.97 12.23 -26.71
CA LEU A 128 -6.98 13.28 -26.98
C LEU A 128 -6.11 13.00 -28.22
N ASN A 129 -6.31 11.87 -28.92
CA ASN A 129 -5.38 11.37 -29.95
C ASN A 129 -3.93 11.32 -29.45
N GLU A 130 -3.75 11.16 -28.14
CA GLU A 130 -2.43 11.04 -27.53
C GLU A 130 -1.83 9.68 -27.81
N SER A 131 -0.51 9.65 -27.99
CA SER A 131 0.21 8.42 -28.26
C SER A 131 -0.02 7.40 -27.14
N GLY A 132 -0.06 6.10 -27.49
CA GLY A 132 -0.17 5.02 -26.48
C GLY A 132 0.93 5.08 -25.40
N LYS A 133 2.04 5.79 -25.68
CA LYS A 133 3.13 6.06 -24.75
C LYS A 133 2.67 6.76 -23.46
N LEU A 134 1.77 7.75 -23.54
CA LEU A 134 1.30 8.49 -22.35
C LEU A 134 0.58 7.56 -21.37
N TYR A 135 -0.29 6.68 -21.89
CA TYR A 135 -0.99 5.68 -21.11
C TYR A 135 -0.03 4.76 -20.35
N TYR A 136 1.01 4.25 -21.01
CA TYR A 136 2.02 3.40 -20.37
C TYR A 136 2.87 4.16 -19.35
N ILE A 137 3.18 5.44 -19.58
CA ILE A 137 3.91 6.28 -18.62
C ILE A 137 3.10 6.44 -17.33
N ILE A 138 1.81 6.79 -17.43
CA ILE A 138 0.95 6.99 -16.25
C ILE A 138 0.84 5.69 -15.45
N LEU A 139 0.58 4.55 -16.10
CA LEU A 139 0.51 3.26 -15.40
C LEU A 139 1.85 2.84 -14.81
N GLY A 140 2.96 3.08 -15.52
CA GLY A 140 4.31 2.80 -15.04
C GLY A 140 4.62 3.59 -13.76
N LEU A 141 4.31 4.88 -13.74
CA LEU A 141 4.49 5.72 -12.55
C LEU A 141 3.65 5.23 -11.37
N LEU A 142 2.36 4.89 -11.60
CA LEU A 142 1.50 4.35 -10.56
C LEU A 142 2.03 3.01 -10.00
N ALA A 143 2.56 2.15 -10.87
CA ALA A 143 3.18 0.90 -10.46
C ALA A 143 4.43 1.13 -9.60
N VAL A 144 5.33 2.04 -10.00
CA VAL A 144 6.55 2.38 -9.25
C VAL A 144 6.20 2.97 -7.88
N VAL A 145 5.22 3.87 -7.80
CA VAL A 145 4.75 4.45 -6.53
C VAL A 145 4.18 3.36 -5.61
N HIS A 146 3.40 2.43 -6.16
CA HIS A 146 2.83 1.34 -5.37
C HIS A 146 3.88 0.31 -4.89
N LEU A 147 4.87 0.00 -5.73
CA LEU A 147 6.00 -0.84 -5.35
C LEU A 147 6.80 -0.19 -4.21
N SER A 148 7.08 1.11 -4.32
CA SER A 148 7.77 1.87 -3.27
C SER A 148 6.98 1.84 -1.97
N PHE A 149 5.66 2.05 -2.03
CA PHE A 149 4.77 1.93 -0.87
C PHE A 149 4.85 0.53 -0.22
N THR A 150 4.79 -0.54 -1.04
CA THR A 150 4.88 -1.93 -0.56
C THR A 150 6.21 -2.21 0.15
N VAL A 151 7.32 -1.73 -0.40
CA VAL A 151 8.64 -1.87 0.22
C VAL A 151 8.72 -1.12 1.55
N VAL A 152 8.23 0.12 1.61
CA VAL A 152 8.19 0.92 2.85
C VAL A 152 7.33 0.25 3.92
N VAL A 153 6.19 -0.34 3.52
CA VAL A 153 5.33 -1.12 4.40
C VAL A 153 6.09 -2.31 4.99
N LYS A 154 6.77 -3.10 4.17
CA LYS A 154 7.57 -4.25 4.66
C LYS A 154 8.59 -3.79 5.69
N ILE A 155 9.42 -2.82 5.33
CA ILE A 155 10.55 -2.36 6.14
C ILE A 155 10.07 -1.75 7.46
N SER A 156 8.92 -1.08 7.45
CA SER A 156 8.41 -0.36 8.63
C SER A 156 7.61 -1.24 9.60
N PHE A 157 6.96 -2.31 9.14
CA PHE A 157 6.01 -3.06 9.97
C PHE A 157 6.21 -4.59 10.00
N PHE A 158 7.07 -5.13 9.12
CA PHE A 158 7.33 -6.57 8.98
C PHE A 158 8.83 -6.89 9.01
N SER A 159 9.60 -6.04 9.68
CA SER A 159 11.02 -6.24 10.02
C SER A 159 11.16 -7.05 11.29
#